data_AF-A0A942FVA3-F1
#
_entry.id   AF-A0A942FVA3-F1
#
_cell.length_a   1.000
_cell.length_b   1.000
_cell.length_c   1.000
_cell.angle_alpha   90.00
_cell.angle_beta   90.00
_cell.angle_gamma   90.00
#
_symmetry.space_group_name_H-M   'P 1'
#
loop_
_entity.id
_entity.type
_entity.pdbx_description
1 polymer ?
#
loop_
_entity_poly.entity_id
_entity_poly.type
_entity_poly.pdbx_seq_one_letter_code
_entity_poly.pdbx_strand_id
1 'polypeptide(L)'
;PPLAGGWRAENGALDFRPLLAALAGAREPASAAALFHATLAAGFTDWAARAAEKTGIGLVAAAGGCLLNRLLARGLREGLTARGLRFATAERLPPNDGGLALGQAWIVAGID
;
A
#
# COMPACT_ATOMS: atom_id res chain seq x y z
N PRO A 1 -5.23 13.91 6.88
CA PRO A 1 -6.04 12.71 7.20
C PRO A 1 -6.59 12.10 5.90
N PRO A 2 -6.91 10.80 5.87
CA PRO A 2 -7.56 10.18 4.71
C PRO A 2 -8.99 10.72 4.51
N LEU A 3 -9.48 10.67 3.27
CA LEU A 3 -10.86 11.03 2.94
C LEU A 3 -11.82 9.98 3.51
N ALA A 4 -12.77 10.40 4.34
CA ALA A 4 -13.85 9.54 4.81
C ALA A 4 -14.69 9.05 3.62
N GLY A 5 -14.87 7.73 3.50
CA GLY A 5 -15.53 7.13 2.34
C GLY A 5 -14.73 7.22 1.03
N GLY A 6 -13.43 7.51 1.10
CA GLY A 6 -12.56 7.66 -0.08
C GLY A 6 -12.24 6.37 -0.82
N TRP A 7 -12.55 5.20 -0.24
CA TRP A 7 -12.38 3.91 -0.89
C TRP A 7 -13.51 2.95 -0.52
N ARG A 8 -13.66 1.90 -1.33
CA ARG A 8 -14.52 0.74 -1.07
C ARG A 8 -13.70 -0.53 -1.26
N ALA A 9 -13.83 -1.49 -0.36
CA ALA A 9 -13.12 -2.78 -0.44
C ALA A 9 -14.14 -3.92 -0.39
N GLU A 10 -14.54 -4.41 -1.57
CA GLU A 10 -15.61 -5.39 -1.75
C GLU A 10 -15.21 -6.40 -2.83
N ASN A 11 -15.61 -7.67 -2.67
CA ASN A 11 -15.40 -8.73 -3.66
C ASN A 11 -13.96 -8.88 -4.17
N GLY A 12 -12.97 -8.64 -3.31
CA GLY A 12 -11.54 -8.74 -3.68
C GLY A 12 -11.04 -7.56 -4.52
N ALA A 13 -11.81 -6.49 -4.67
CA ALA A 13 -11.39 -5.26 -5.33
C ALA A 13 -11.32 -4.10 -4.33
N LEU A 14 -10.27 -3.29 -4.47
CA LEU A 14 -10.12 -2.02 -3.76
C LEU A 14 -10.35 -0.87 -4.76
N ASP A 15 -11.42 -0.11 -4.54
CA ASP A 15 -11.91 0.92 -5.44
C ASP A 15 -11.71 2.32 -4.84
N PHE A 16 -10.91 3.14 -5.53
CA PHE A 16 -10.63 4.54 -5.18
C PHE A 16 -11.39 5.56 -6.05
N ARG A 17 -12.36 5.15 -6.86
CA ARG A 17 -13.21 6.09 -7.63
C ARG A 17 -13.82 7.21 -6.76
N PRO A 18 -14.28 6.97 -5.52
CA PRO A 18 -14.73 8.06 -4.64
C PRO A 18 -13.66 9.13 -4.38
N LEU A 19 -12.41 8.70 -4.10
CA LEU A 19 -11.27 9.60 -3.96
C LEU A 19 -11.00 10.37 -5.27
N LEU A 20 -10.99 9.68 -6.41
CA LEU A 20 -10.73 10.33 -7.71
C LEU A 20 -11.80 11.38 -8.04
N ALA A 21 -13.07 11.10 -7.77
CA ALA A 21 -14.17 12.05 -7.95
C ALA A 21 -13.98 13.30 -7.07
N ALA A 22 -13.57 13.13 -5.81
CA ALA A 22 -13.27 14.25 -4.92
C ALA A 22 -12.08 15.09 -5.41
N LEU A 23 -11.04 14.44 -5.96
CA LEU A 23 -9.84 15.12 -6.46
C LEU A 23 -10.08 15.86 -7.77
N ALA A 24 -11.01 15.42 -8.62
CA ALA A 24 -11.32 16.06 -9.90
C ALA A 24 -11.81 17.51 -9.75
N GLY A 25 -12.42 17.87 -8.61
CA GLY A 25 -12.86 19.22 -8.29
C GLY A 25 -11.87 20.03 -7.43
N ALA A 26 -10.72 19.47 -7.07
CA ALA A 26 -9.79 20.09 -6.13
C ALA A 26 -9.06 21.28 -6.79
N ARG A 27 -9.01 22.40 -6.08
CA ARG A 27 -8.38 23.65 -6.57
C ARG A 27 -6.97 23.88 -6.02
N GLU A 28 -6.63 23.21 -4.91
CA GLU A 28 -5.35 23.34 -4.22
C GLU A 28 -4.49 22.07 -4.39
N PRO A 29 -3.47 22.09 -5.26
CA PRO A 29 -2.71 20.88 -5.63
C PRO A 29 -2.01 20.21 -4.44
N ALA A 30 -1.43 20.99 -3.54
CA ALA A 30 -0.71 20.44 -2.38
C ALA A 30 -1.65 19.69 -1.43
N SER A 31 -2.82 20.28 -1.14
CA SER A 31 -3.86 19.65 -0.32
C SER A 31 -4.45 18.42 -1.01
N ALA A 32 -4.67 18.48 -2.32
CA ALA A 32 -5.14 17.35 -3.12
C ALA A 32 -4.14 16.17 -3.10
N ALA A 33 -2.85 16.44 -3.28
CA ALA A 33 -1.80 15.43 -3.22
C ALA A 33 -1.69 14.79 -1.82
N ALA A 34 -1.75 15.60 -0.76
CA ALA A 34 -1.75 15.12 0.62
C ALA A 34 -2.97 14.22 0.91
N LEU A 35 -4.16 14.62 0.45
CA LEU A 35 -5.39 13.84 0.58
C LEU A 35 -5.29 12.52 -0.18
N PHE A 36 -4.75 12.55 -1.41
CA PHE A 36 -4.52 11.36 -2.22
C PHE A 36 -3.63 10.35 -1.50
N HIS A 37 -2.43 10.77 -1.06
CA HIS A 37 -1.49 9.87 -0.41
C HIS A 37 -2.03 9.31 0.91
N ALA A 38 -2.68 10.13 1.73
CA ALA A 38 -3.26 9.68 3.00
C ALA A 38 -4.38 8.65 2.77
N THR A 39 -5.26 8.91 1.80
CA THR A 39 -6.39 8.03 1.49
C THR A 39 -5.93 6.72 0.86
N LEU A 40 -4.95 6.79 -0.05
CA LEU A 40 -4.38 5.61 -0.70
C LEU A 40 -3.73 4.67 0.32
N ALA A 41 -2.91 5.20 1.23
CA ALA A 41 -2.29 4.42 2.29
C ALA A 41 -3.32 3.79 3.24
N ALA A 42 -4.36 4.54 3.61
CA ALA A 42 -5.45 4.03 4.45
C ALA A 42 -6.25 2.91 3.78
N GLY A 43 -6.58 3.06 2.49
CA GLY A 43 -7.32 2.04 1.74
C GLY A 43 -6.52 0.75 1.58
N PHE A 44 -5.22 0.83 1.26
CA PHE A 44 -4.35 -0.36 1.22
C PHE A 44 -4.18 -1.00 2.59
N THR A 45 -4.07 -0.21 3.66
CA THR A 45 -3.97 -0.72 5.03
C THR A 45 -5.21 -1.51 5.42
N ASP A 46 -6.40 -0.94 5.19
CA ASP A 46 -7.68 -1.60 5.43
C ASP A 46 -7.79 -2.90 4.62
N TRP A 47 -7.45 -2.85 3.33
CA TRP A 47 -7.56 -4.01 2.47
C TRP A 47 -6.61 -5.15 2.86
N ALA A 48 -5.34 -4.83 3.16
CA ALA A 48 -4.37 -5.80 3.65
C ALA A 48 -4.75 -6.36 5.03
N ALA A 49 -5.30 -5.55 5.92
CA ALA A 49 -5.77 -6.02 7.23
C ALA A 49 -6.92 -7.02 7.11
N ARG A 50 -7.90 -6.76 6.24
CA ARG A 50 -8.98 -7.72 5.95
C ARG A 50 -8.44 -9.03 5.36
N ALA A 51 -7.39 -8.97 4.54
CA ALA A 51 -6.74 -10.17 4.01
C ALA A 51 -6.00 -10.95 5.11
N ALA A 52 -5.30 -10.25 6.00
CA ALA A 52 -4.62 -10.84 7.15
C ALA A 52 -5.61 -11.52 8.11
N GLU A 53 -6.74 -10.88 8.41
CA GLU A 53 -7.82 -11.45 9.24
C GLU A 53 -8.38 -12.76 8.65
N LYS A 54 -8.51 -12.83 7.32
CA LYS A 54 -9.04 -14.04 6.64
C LYS A 54 -8.03 -15.17 6.53
N THR A 55 -6.74 -14.87 6.43
CA THR A 55 -5.68 -15.86 6.17
C THR A 55 -4.88 -16.25 7.40
N GLY A 56 -4.94 -15.44 8.47
CA GLY A 56 -4.06 -15.56 9.64
C GLY A 56 -2.63 -15.08 9.40
N ILE A 57 -2.31 -14.54 8.22
CA ILE A 57 -0.95 -14.09 7.87
C ILE A 57 -0.73 -12.67 8.40
N GLY A 58 0.12 -12.54 9.42
CA GLY A 58 0.43 -11.25 10.06
C GLY A 58 1.59 -10.45 9.46
N LEU A 59 2.23 -10.93 8.39
CA LEU A 59 3.33 -10.24 7.70
C LEU A 59 2.87 -9.74 6.34
N VAL A 60 2.96 -8.44 6.12
CA VAL A 60 2.74 -7.79 4.81
C VAL A 60 4.09 -7.38 4.24
N ALA A 61 4.51 -8.06 3.18
CA ALA A 61 5.66 -7.66 2.37
C ALA A 61 5.20 -6.75 1.22
N ALA A 62 5.82 -5.59 1.07
CA ALA A 62 5.52 -4.63 0.01
C ALA A 62 6.75 -4.35 -0.86
N ALA A 63 6.54 -4.35 -2.17
CA ALA A 63 7.53 -4.05 -3.19
C ALA A 63 6.85 -3.32 -4.37
N GLY A 64 7.60 -3.08 -5.44
CA GLY A 64 7.19 -2.32 -6.63
C GLY A 64 7.67 -0.87 -6.61
N GLY A 65 7.80 -0.27 -7.79
CA GLY A 65 8.32 1.10 -7.96
C GLY A 65 7.54 2.18 -7.19
N CYS A 66 6.24 2.00 -6.98
CA CYS A 66 5.42 2.93 -6.18
C CYS A 66 5.86 3.02 -4.71
N LEU A 67 6.52 1.99 -4.17
CA LEU A 67 7.03 2.00 -2.79
C LEU A 67 8.28 2.88 -2.61
N LEU A 68 8.87 3.40 -3.70
CA LEU A 68 9.86 4.49 -3.62
C LEU A 68 9.22 5.81 -3.12
N ASN A 69 7.90 5.94 -3.21
CA ASN A 69 7.20 7.07 -2.63
C ASN A 69 7.24 6.99 -1.09
N ARG A 70 8.07 7.86 -0.48
CA ARG A 70 8.28 7.90 0.97
C ARG A 70 7.00 8.14 1.77
N LEU A 71 6.05 8.92 1.24
CA LEU A 71 4.77 9.17 1.92
C LEU A 71 3.91 7.91 1.95
N LEU A 72 3.82 7.19 0.84
CA LEU A 72 3.10 5.93 0.76
C LEU A 72 3.74 4.86 1.66
N ALA A 73 5.05 4.64 1.54
CA ALA A 73 5.76 3.63 2.33
C ALA A 73 5.65 3.89 3.84
N ARG A 74 5.77 5.16 4.25
CA ARG A 74 5.57 5.56 5.65
C ARG A 74 4.13 5.33 6.10
N GLY A 75 3.15 5.78 5.32
CA GLY A 75 1.73 5.63 5.65
C GLY A 75 1.30 4.17 5.77
N LEU A 76 1.78 3.30 4.88
CA LEU A 76 1.55 1.85 4.96
C LEU A 76 2.19 1.25 6.21
N ARG A 77 3.45 1.60 6.51
CA ARG A 77 4.13 1.09 7.72
C ARG A 77 3.37 1.49 8.99
N GLU A 78 3.08 2.77 9.14
CA GLU A 78 2.35 3.29 10.31
C GLU A 78 0.95 2.66 10.42
N GLY A 79 0.20 2.64 9.31
CA GLY A 79 -1.16 2.07 9.26
C GLY A 79 -1.21 0.58 9.59
N LEU A 80 -0.35 -0.21 8.96
CA LEU A 80 -0.31 -1.66 9.17
C LEU A 80 0.18 -2.02 10.58
N THR A 81 1.19 -1.33 11.10
CA THR A 81 1.66 -1.53 12.48
C THR A 81 0.58 -1.14 13.49
N ALA A 82 -0.19 -0.08 13.26
CA ALA A 82 -1.33 0.27 14.11
C ALA A 82 -2.46 -0.78 14.09
N ARG A 83 -2.52 -1.61 13.05
CA ARG A 83 -3.43 -2.77 12.95
C ARG A 83 -2.81 -4.07 13.51
N GLY A 84 -1.63 -4.00 14.14
CA GLY A 84 -0.93 -5.16 14.71
C GLY A 84 -0.19 -6.02 13.68
N LEU A 85 -0.04 -5.54 12.44
CA LEU A 85 0.62 -6.28 11.36
C LEU A 85 2.09 -5.87 11.25
N ARG A 86 2.93 -6.84 10.87
CA ARG A 86 4.33 -6.59 10.52
C ARG A 86 4.41 -6.11 9.07
N PHE A 87 5.23 -5.10 8.83
CA PHE A 87 5.47 -4.56 7.50
C PHE A 87 6.93 -4.76 7.10
N ALA A 88 7.18 -5.38 5.96
CA ALA A 88 8.50 -5.57 5.37
C ALA A 88 8.57 -4.93 3.97
N THR A 89 9.69 -4.31 3.65
CA THR A 89 9.99 -3.76 2.32
C THR A 89 11.48 -4.00 2.02
N ALA A 90 11.86 -3.92 0.74
CA ALA A 90 13.25 -4.06 0.35
C ALA A 90 14.12 -2.93 0.95
N GLU A 91 15.27 -3.31 1.53
CA GLU A 91 16.25 -2.38 2.14
C GLU A 91 17.59 -2.39 1.39
N ARG A 92 18.10 -3.58 1.03
CA ARG A 92 19.42 -3.75 0.37
C ARG A 92 19.37 -3.60 -1.15
N LEU A 93 18.21 -3.85 -1.73
CA LEU A 93 17.92 -3.66 -3.14
C LEU A 93 16.73 -2.73 -3.26
N PRO A 94 16.59 -1.99 -4.37
CA PRO A 94 15.43 -1.17 -4.56
C PRO A 94 14.17 -2.07 -4.67
N PRO A 95 13.01 -1.62 -4.15
CA PRO A 95 11.76 -2.37 -4.29
C PRO A 95 11.24 -2.39 -5.74
N ASN A 96 11.86 -1.66 -6.66
CA ASN A 96 11.49 -1.59 -8.08
C ASN A 96 12.16 -2.71 -8.90
N ASP A 97 12.09 -2.58 -10.22
CA ASP A 97 12.60 -3.58 -11.17
C ASP A 97 14.10 -3.89 -11.03
N GLY A 98 14.88 -2.99 -10.41
CA GLY A 98 16.28 -3.27 -10.07
C GLY A 98 16.48 -4.42 -9.07
N GLY A 99 15.44 -4.80 -8.32
CA GLY A 99 15.41 -5.96 -7.43
C GLY A 99 14.70 -7.19 -8.01
N LEU A 100 14.07 -7.08 -9.19
CA LEU A 100 13.17 -8.11 -9.71
C LEU A 100 13.90 -9.43 -10.04
N ALA A 101 15.09 -9.34 -10.63
CA ALA A 101 15.90 -10.51 -10.99
C ALA A 101 16.27 -11.37 -9.76
N LEU A 102 16.46 -10.75 -8.58
CA LEU A 102 16.71 -11.50 -7.34
C LEU A 102 15.50 -12.34 -6.96
N GLY A 103 14.29 -11.76 -7.00
CA GLY A 103 13.06 -12.48 -6.69
C GLY A 103 12.82 -13.65 -7.65
N GLN A 104 13.11 -13.44 -8.94
CA GLN A 104 13.03 -14.50 -9.96
C GLN A 104 14.01 -15.64 -9.66
N ALA A 105 15.28 -15.31 -9.37
CA ALA A 105 16.30 -16.30 -9.03
C ALA A 105 15.94 -17.09 -7.77
N TRP A 106 15.41 -16.42 -6.74
CA TRP A 106 14.97 -17.08 -5.49
C TRP A 106 13.85 -18.11 -5.74
N ILE A 107 12.82 -17.73 -6.52
CA ILE A 107 11.71 -18.62 -6.87
C ILE A 107 12.21 -19.86 -7.61
N VAL A 108 13.13 -19.69 -8.58
CA VAL A 108 13.69 -20.81 -9.35
C VAL A 108 14.59 -21.70 -8.50
N ALA A 109 15.33 -21.11 -7.57
CA ALA A 109 16.23 -21.86 -6.68
C ALA A 109 15.47 -22.73 -5.65
N GLY A 110 14.17 -22.48 -5.42
CA GLY A 110 13.34 -23.27 -4.50
C GLY A 110 13.81 -23.20 -3.06
N ILE A 111 14.37 -22.06 -2.65
CA ILE A 111 14.87 -21.87 -1.29
C ILE A 111 13.66 -21.53 -0.40
N ASP A 112 13.33 -22.46 0.50
CA ASP A 112 12.39 -22.28 1.62
C ASP A 112 13.11 -21.80 2.88
#